data_AF-A0A7S1IFB3-F1
#
_entry.id   AF-A0A7S1IFB3-F1
#
_cell.length_a   1.000
_cell.length_b   1.000
_cell.length_c   1.000
_cell.angle_alpha   90.00
_cell.angle_beta   90.00
_cell.angle_gamma   90.00
#
_symmetry.space_group_name_H-M   'P 1'
#
loop_
_entity.id
_entity.type
_entity.pdbx_description
1 polymer ?
#
loop_
_entity_poly.entity_id
_entity_poly.type
_entity_poly.pdbx_seq_one_letter_code
_entity_poly.pdbx_strand_id
1 'polypeptide(L)'
;RKTDLFFVGDLSHLSGKSLVMTWVLCLNAVVGSGVLGIPFAFSKAGLGLSVGFLAFITVMAFMTANYLLETQSRMQALANMVISQKQSEHKRRESLKSPQSPQKEPSLWTKGETISETKKEIKQAKADVQETGTKKNLVLAPMPKEFTILSSTRVYEVNEMCSVFLGTKGQQAWEMSILLEVYACLWLYCVMMATTLLEVVPIPGLSAGQDCKASSVILSSSCQTAYWLWLIVIALLMVPGCIKDLKDMVVPTSLSCASTDVL
;
A
#
# COMPACT_ATOMS: atom_id res chain seq x y z
N ARG A 1 2.87 -21.03 -5.77
CA ARG A 1 1.65 -20.71 -6.55
C ARG A 1 1.03 -19.53 -5.81
N LYS A 2 1.17 -18.33 -6.38
CA LYS A 2 1.04 -17.02 -5.72
C LYS A 2 -0.40 -16.70 -5.34
N THR A 3 -0.65 -16.44 -4.06
CA THR A 3 -1.80 -15.70 -3.55
C THR A 3 -1.29 -14.33 -3.10
N ASP A 4 -0.99 -13.49 -4.09
CA ASP A 4 -0.73 -12.08 -3.85
C ASP A 4 -2.05 -11.43 -3.44
N LEU A 5 -2.00 -10.76 -2.30
CA LEU A 5 -3.12 -10.06 -1.69
C LEU A 5 -3.67 -9.04 -2.70
N PHE A 6 -4.85 -9.35 -3.23
CA PHE A 6 -5.61 -8.55 -4.17
C PHE A 6 -5.91 -7.19 -3.54
N PHE A 7 -5.14 -6.14 -3.82
CA PHE A 7 -5.67 -4.78 -3.98
C PHE A 7 -4.61 -3.92 -4.69
N VAL A 8 -4.85 -3.67 -5.99
CA VAL A 8 -4.24 -2.61 -6.84
C VAL A 8 -2.78 -2.81 -7.29
N GLY A 9 -1.94 -3.56 -6.59
CA GLY A 9 -0.51 -3.73 -6.88
C GLY A 9 -0.15 -4.41 -8.22
N ASP A 10 -0.93 -5.39 -8.66
CA ASP A 10 -0.50 -6.32 -9.73
C ASP A 10 -1.32 -6.19 -11.03
N LEU A 11 -1.84 -4.99 -11.29
CA LEU A 11 -2.54 -4.65 -12.54
C LEU A 11 -1.59 -4.45 -13.74
N SER A 12 -0.28 -4.39 -13.52
CA SER A 12 0.72 -4.25 -14.59
C SER A 12 0.81 -5.52 -15.46
N HIS A 13 0.63 -6.71 -14.89
CA HIS A 13 0.54 -7.97 -15.64
C HIS A 13 -0.82 -8.18 -16.33
N LEU A 14 -1.80 -7.29 -16.05
CA LEU A 14 -3.12 -7.25 -16.67
C LEU A 14 -3.20 -6.29 -17.87
N SER A 15 -2.09 -5.65 -18.27
CA SER A 15 -1.98 -4.70 -19.41
C SER A 15 -2.42 -5.28 -20.78
N GLY A 16 -2.78 -6.57 -20.85
CA GLY A 16 -3.39 -7.21 -22.02
C GLY A 16 -4.69 -7.98 -21.77
N LYS A 17 -5.30 -7.92 -20.57
CA LYS A 17 -6.57 -8.64 -20.30
C LYS A 17 -7.79 -7.75 -20.56
N SER A 18 -8.86 -8.36 -21.06
CA SER A 18 -10.14 -7.69 -21.32
C SER A 18 -10.67 -7.01 -20.05
N LEU A 19 -11.19 -5.78 -20.21
CA LEU A 19 -11.82 -4.99 -19.14
C LEU A 19 -12.88 -5.77 -18.37
N VAL A 20 -13.55 -6.70 -19.05
CA VAL A 20 -14.54 -7.61 -18.46
C VAL A 20 -13.92 -8.50 -17.38
N MET A 21 -12.72 -9.04 -17.61
CA MET A 21 -12.04 -9.92 -16.66
C MET A 21 -11.70 -9.16 -15.36
N THR A 22 -11.20 -7.93 -15.49
CA THR A 22 -10.90 -7.08 -14.33
C THR A 22 -12.17 -6.78 -13.53
N TRP A 23 -13.26 -6.47 -14.21
CA TRP A 23 -14.54 -6.23 -13.55
C TRP A 23 -15.07 -7.47 -12.81
N VAL A 24 -15.00 -8.65 -13.42
CA VAL A 24 -15.40 -9.92 -12.77
C VAL A 24 -14.55 -10.21 -11.55
N LEU A 25 -13.24 -9.99 -11.62
CA LEU A 25 -12.34 -10.17 -10.47
C LEU A 25 -12.68 -9.20 -9.33
N CYS A 26 -12.95 -7.93 -9.64
CA CYS A 26 -13.39 -6.95 -8.66
C CYS A 26 -14.72 -7.36 -8.00
N LEU A 27 -15.69 -7.83 -8.78
CA LEU A 27 -16.95 -8.34 -8.24
C LEU A 27 -16.73 -9.53 -7.32
N ASN A 28 -15.91 -10.50 -7.72
CA ASN A 28 -15.62 -11.67 -6.89
C ASN A 28 -14.89 -11.31 -5.60
N ALA A 29 -14.06 -10.26 -5.61
CA ALA A 29 -13.39 -9.77 -4.41
C ALA A 29 -14.36 -9.04 -3.46
N VAL A 30 -15.36 -8.33 -3.98
CA VAL A 30 -16.35 -7.58 -3.18
C VAL A 30 -17.50 -8.47 -2.69
N VAL A 31 -17.93 -9.42 -3.51
CA VAL A 31 -19.02 -10.35 -3.19
C VAL A 31 -18.50 -11.43 -2.24
N GLY A 32 -18.57 -11.14 -0.95
CA GLY A 32 -18.26 -12.07 0.14
C GLY A 32 -19.50 -12.48 0.96
N SER A 33 -19.24 -12.98 2.16
CA SER A 33 -20.27 -13.34 3.16
C SER A 33 -21.16 -12.17 3.57
N GLY A 34 -20.76 -10.92 3.31
CA GLY A 34 -21.55 -9.72 3.60
C GLY A 34 -22.92 -9.70 2.92
N VAL A 35 -23.07 -10.37 1.77
CA VAL A 35 -24.36 -10.44 1.05
C VAL A 35 -25.41 -11.22 1.84
N LEU A 36 -25.01 -12.16 2.69
CA LEU A 36 -25.92 -12.98 3.50
C LEU A 36 -26.68 -12.14 4.55
N GLY A 37 -26.12 -11.00 4.98
CA GLY A 37 -26.76 -10.09 5.93
C GLY A 37 -27.81 -9.16 5.31
N ILE A 38 -27.83 -9.01 3.98
CA ILE A 38 -28.68 -8.04 3.28
C ILE A 38 -30.18 -8.32 3.51
N PRO A 39 -30.70 -9.55 3.32
CA PRO A 39 -32.12 -9.83 3.54
C PRO A 39 -32.58 -9.56 4.98
N PHE A 40 -31.73 -9.88 5.95
CA PHE A 40 -32.00 -9.62 7.36
C PHE A 40 -32.08 -8.12 7.67
N ALA A 41 -31.15 -7.33 7.12
CA ALA A 41 -31.18 -5.88 7.26
C ALA A 41 -32.43 -5.26 6.62
N PHE A 42 -32.83 -5.72 5.44
CA PHE A 42 -34.06 -5.28 4.75
C PHE A 42 -35.32 -5.63 5.54
N SER A 43 -35.36 -6.81 6.15
CA SER A 43 -36.49 -7.23 7.00
C SER A 43 -36.64 -6.36 8.25
N LYS A 44 -35.56 -5.77 8.76
CA LYS A 44 -35.58 -4.95 9.99
C LYS A 44 -35.76 -3.46 9.72
N ALA A 45 -35.09 -2.92 8.70
CA ALA A 45 -35.12 -1.50 8.38
C ALA A 45 -36.25 -1.12 7.40
N GLY A 46 -36.78 -2.07 6.64
CA GLY A 46 -37.79 -1.85 5.62
C GLY A 46 -37.20 -1.46 4.26
N LEU A 47 -37.92 -1.79 3.18
CA LEU A 47 -37.43 -1.66 1.79
C LEU A 47 -36.94 -0.24 1.44
N GLY A 48 -37.73 0.78 1.75
CA GLY A 48 -37.41 2.16 1.38
C GLY A 48 -36.15 2.69 2.06
N LEU A 49 -36.03 2.49 3.38
CA LEU A 49 -34.88 2.96 4.15
C LEU A 49 -33.60 2.20 3.75
N SER A 50 -33.67 0.88 3.58
CA SER A 50 -32.52 0.08 3.17
C SER A 50 -32.01 0.44 1.77
N VAL A 51 -32.90 0.66 0.80
CA VAL A 51 -32.53 1.08 -0.56
C VAL A 51 -31.90 2.48 -0.55
N GLY A 52 -32.50 3.43 0.18
CA GLY A 52 -31.95 4.79 0.31
C GLY A 52 -30.56 4.80 0.96
N PHE A 53 -30.37 4.01 2.02
CA PHE A 53 -29.10 3.90 2.72
C PHE A 53 -28.01 3.22 1.87
N LEU A 54 -28.36 2.16 1.12
CA LEU A 54 -27.43 1.53 0.17
C LEU A 54 -27.01 2.49 -0.95
N ALA A 55 -27.94 3.26 -1.51
CA ALA A 55 -27.62 4.26 -2.52
C ALA A 55 -26.64 5.32 -1.97
N PHE A 56 -26.89 5.81 -0.76
CA PHE A 56 -26.00 6.76 -0.09
C PHE A 56 -24.59 6.20 0.14
N ILE A 57 -24.47 4.99 0.71
CA ILE A 57 -23.17 4.34 0.92
C ILE A 57 -22.44 4.13 -0.42
N THR A 58 -23.16 3.75 -1.47
CA THR A 58 -22.57 3.53 -2.80
C THR A 58 -21.95 4.81 -3.36
N VAL A 59 -22.64 5.95 -3.24
CA VAL A 59 -22.10 7.24 -3.67
C VAL A 59 -20.86 7.61 -2.84
N MET A 60 -20.91 7.44 -1.52
CA MET A 60 -19.76 7.72 -0.65
C MET A 60 -18.55 6.82 -0.96
N ALA A 61 -18.78 5.55 -1.25
CA ALA A 61 -17.74 4.61 -1.65
C ALA A 61 -17.13 5.01 -3.01
N PHE A 62 -17.95 5.40 -3.98
CA PHE A 62 -17.49 5.87 -5.28
C PHE A 62 -16.65 7.15 -5.17
N MET A 63 -17.08 8.12 -4.36
CA MET A 63 -16.31 9.33 -4.10
C MET A 63 -14.95 9.01 -3.45
N THR A 64 -14.95 8.15 -2.42
CA THR A 64 -13.72 7.72 -1.74
C THR A 64 -12.77 7.01 -2.69
N ALA A 65 -13.27 6.12 -3.55
CA ALA A 65 -12.45 5.41 -4.53
C ALA A 65 -11.78 6.37 -5.53
N ASN A 66 -12.53 7.35 -6.07
CA ASN A 66 -11.97 8.34 -7.00
C ASN A 66 -10.93 9.23 -6.32
N TYR A 67 -11.20 9.68 -5.09
CA TYR A 67 -10.24 10.48 -4.33
C TYR A 67 -8.95 9.69 -4.07
N LEU A 68 -9.08 8.41 -3.69
CA LEU A 68 -7.93 7.54 -3.52
C LEU A 68 -7.12 7.45 -4.82
N LEU A 69 -7.75 7.10 -5.95
CA LEU A 69 -7.07 6.99 -7.25
C LEU A 69 -6.34 8.28 -7.65
N GLU A 70 -6.97 9.43 -7.43
CA GLU A 70 -6.35 10.73 -7.70
C GLU A 70 -5.12 10.95 -6.82
N THR A 71 -5.19 10.68 -5.52
CA THR A 71 -4.03 10.79 -4.62
C THR A 71 -2.91 9.83 -4.97
N GLN A 72 -3.21 8.59 -5.39
CA GLN A 72 -2.21 7.63 -5.84
C GLN A 72 -1.48 8.14 -7.09
N SER A 73 -2.22 8.67 -8.07
CA SER A 73 -1.63 9.19 -9.32
C SER A 73 -0.70 10.38 -9.07
N ARG A 74 -1.10 11.30 -8.18
CA ARG A 74 -0.29 12.47 -7.81
C ARG A 74 1.00 12.08 -7.10
N MET A 75 0.91 11.11 -6.20
CA MET A 75 2.06 10.64 -5.46
C MET A 75 3.04 9.89 -6.39
N GLN A 76 2.54 9.06 -7.31
CA GLN A 76 3.39 8.45 -8.35
C GLN A 76 4.11 9.50 -9.20
N ALA A 77 3.41 10.56 -9.62
CA ALA A 77 4.02 11.67 -10.36
C ALA A 77 5.11 12.38 -9.53
N LEU A 78 4.85 12.68 -8.26
CA LEU A 78 5.82 13.32 -7.36
C LEU A 78 7.06 12.43 -7.17
N ALA A 79 6.88 11.13 -6.97
CA ALA A 79 7.99 10.22 -6.76
C ALA A 79 8.89 10.08 -8.00
N ASN A 80 8.28 10.01 -9.19
CA ASN A 80 9.02 9.99 -10.45
C ASN A 80 9.84 11.27 -10.67
N MET A 81 9.31 12.43 -10.27
CA MET A 81 10.06 13.70 -10.32
C MET A 81 11.27 13.70 -9.40
N VAL A 82 11.13 13.18 -8.17
CA VAL A 82 12.23 13.11 -7.19
C VAL A 82 13.36 12.17 -7.68
N ILE A 83 13.00 11.02 -8.26
CA ILE A 83 13.98 10.09 -8.84
C ILE A 83 14.73 10.75 -10.00
N SER A 84 14.02 11.44 -10.89
CA SER A 84 14.61 12.15 -12.03
C SER A 84 15.57 13.25 -11.59
N GLN A 85 15.24 13.99 -10.52
CA GLN A 85 16.14 14.99 -9.95
C GLN A 85 17.43 14.37 -9.44
N LYS A 86 17.36 13.29 -8.64
CA LYS A 86 18.55 12.61 -8.13
C LYS A 86 19.45 12.08 -9.24
N GLN A 87 18.87 11.51 -10.30
CA GLN A 87 19.64 11.06 -11.46
C GLN A 87 20.35 12.22 -12.18
N SER A 88 19.70 13.37 -12.33
CA SER A 88 20.31 14.55 -12.93
C SER A 88 21.48 15.10 -12.11
N GLU A 89 21.36 15.09 -10.78
CA GLU A 89 22.45 15.48 -9.88
C GLU A 89 23.63 14.50 -9.95
N HIS A 90 23.36 13.19 -10.04
CA HIS A 90 24.41 12.18 -10.17
C HIS A 90 25.21 12.38 -11.46
N LYS A 91 24.53 12.48 -12.62
CA LYS A 91 25.16 12.77 -13.91
C LYS A 91 25.99 14.04 -13.87
N ARG A 92 25.47 15.10 -13.23
CA ARG A 92 26.21 16.37 -13.08
C ARG A 92 27.48 16.20 -12.23
N ARG A 93 27.43 15.40 -11.16
CA ARG A 93 28.59 15.10 -10.31
C ARG A 93 29.63 14.24 -11.02
N GLU A 94 29.21 13.29 -11.84
CA GLU A 94 30.11 12.47 -12.66
C GLU A 94 30.83 13.31 -13.72
N SER A 95 30.12 14.21 -14.40
CA SER A 95 30.74 15.16 -15.35
C SER A 95 31.78 16.06 -14.69
N LEU A 96 31.63 16.39 -13.39
CA LEU A 96 32.60 17.19 -12.64
C LEU A 96 33.85 16.40 -12.20
N LYS A 97 33.79 15.05 -12.17
CA LYS A 97 34.88 14.17 -11.72
C LYS A 97 35.72 13.59 -12.86
N SER A 98 35.37 13.83 -14.11
CA SER A 98 36.20 13.39 -15.25
C SER A 98 37.58 14.09 -15.19
N PRO A 99 38.69 13.36 -15.04
CA PRO A 99 40.03 13.94 -15.02
C PRO A 99 40.37 14.53 -16.38
N GLN A 100 40.95 15.73 -16.39
CA GLN A 100 41.77 16.19 -17.50
C GLN A 100 42.72 15.06 -17.92
N SER A 101 42.50 14.48 -19.09
CA SER A 101 43.57 13.79 -19.79
C SER A 101 44.68 14.82 -20.05
N PRO A 102 45.94 14.55 -19.71
CA PRO A 102 47.04 15.46 -20.03
C PRO A 102 47.15 15.56 -21.55
N GLN A 103 46.68 16.68 -22.11
CA GLN A 103 47.07 17.09 -23.45
C GLN A 103 48.59 17.31 -23.44
N LYS A 104 49.29 16.46 -24.18
CA LYS A 104 50.67 16.73 -24.58
C LYS A 104 50.69 18.05 -25.35
N GLU A 105 51.33 19.07 -24.79
CA GLU A 105 51.91 20.17 -25.54
C GLU A 105 53.01 19.63 -26.48
N PRO A 106 53.08 20.11 -27.72
CA PRO A 106 54.33 20.34 -28.42
C PRO A 106 54.74 21.81 -28.22
N SER A 107 55.87 21.97 -27.54
CA SER A 107 56.64 23.19 -27.33
C SER A 107 56.88 24.04 -28.58
N LEU A 108 56.84 25.39 -28.45
CA LEU A 108 57.87 26.27 -29.01
C LEU A 108 57.83 27.72 -28.44
N TRP A 109 58.97 28.13 -27.90
CA TRP A 109 59.43 29.40 -27.31
C TRP A 109 58.82 30.76 -27.72
N THR A 110 58.56 31.62 -26.71
CA THR A 110 59.20 32.96 -26.49
C THR A 110 58.71 33.54 -25.14
N LYS A 111 59.52 33.58 -24.07
CA LYS A 111 60.49 34.63 -23.64
C LYS A 111 59.82 35.94 -23.15
N GLY A 112 59.96 36.23 -21.84
CA GLY A 112 60.06 37.60 -21.31
C GLY A 112 59.16 38.01 -20.13
N GLU A 113 59.81 38.21 -18.97
CA GLU A 113 59.53 39.22 -17.91
C GLU A 113 58.45 39.00 -16.80
N THR A 114 58.99 38.59 -15.64
CA THR A 114 58.95 39.14 -14.26
C THR A 114 57.82 40.06 -13.75
N ILE A 115 57.37 39.75 -12.51
CA ILE A 115 57.04 40.58 -11.32
C ILE A 115 55.85 39.88 -10.60
N SER A 116 56.06 39.05 -9.57
CA SER A 116 56.23 39.37 -8.13
C SER A 116 55.09 40.22 -7.55
N GLU A 117 54.58 39.82 -6.38
CA GLU A 117 53.45 40.41 -5.60
C GLU A 117 52.07 39.89 -6.08
N THR A 118 51.16 39.30 -5.29
CA THR A 118 50.89 39.44 -3.86
C THR A 118 50.21 38.15 -3.36
N LYS A 119 51.01 37.25 -2.78
CA LYS A 119 50.56 36.02 -2.11
C LYS A 119 50.38 36.28 -0.62
N LYS A 120 49.48 37.17 -0.22
CA LYS A 120 49.14 37.46 1.19
C LYS A 120 47.77 38.15 1.25
N GLU A 121 46.68 37.37 1.20
CA GLU A 121 45.36 37.75 1.76
C GLU A 121 44.36 36.58 1.74
N ILE A 122 44.85 35.35 1.96
CA ILE A 122 44.01 34.21 2.37
C ILE A 122 44.53 33.81 3.74
N LYS A 123 43.96 34.41 4.80
CA LYS A 123 43.87 33.91 6.20
C LYS A 123 43.58 35.07 7.16
N GLN A 124 42.32 35.48 7.30
CA GLN A 124 41.67 35.92 8.55
C GLN A 124 40.35 36.63 8.25
N ALA A 125 39.25 35.87 8.26
CA ALA A 125 37.92 36.34 8.65
C ALA A 125 36.98 35.12 8.65
N LYS A 126 37.10 34.31 9.70
CA LYS A 126 36.10 33.33 10.11
C LYS A 126 35.80 33.64 11.57
N ALA A 127 34.63 34.24 11.82
CA ALA A 127 33.83 34.22 13.05
C ALA A 127 33.07 35.55 13.18
N ASP A 128 31.83 35.61 12.69
CA ASP A 128 30.68 35.97 13.53
C ASP A 128 29.34 35.81 12.77
N VAL A 129 28.48 34.97 13.36
CA VAL A 129 27.04 35.16 13.59
C VAL A 129 26.08 35.34 12.38
N GLN A 130 25.44 34.21 12.05
CA GLN A 130 23.98 33.96 12.09
C GLN A 130 23.00 34.64 11.10
N GLU A 131 22.22 33.75 10.48
CA GLU A 131 20.87 33.88 9.90
C GLU A 131 20.52 35.09 9.02
N THR A 132 20.37 34.82 7.73
CA THR A 132 19.18 35.29 7.01
C THR A 132 18.87 34.35 5.85
N GLY A 133 17.61 33.90 5.82
CA GLY A 133 17.11 32.83 4.98
C GLY A 133 17.42 32.99 3.50
N THR A 134 18.21 32.07 2.96
CA THR A 134 18.28 31.85 1.51
C THR A 134 16.97 31.21 1.09
N LYS A 135 16.01 32.05 0.67
CA LYS A 135 14.90 31.65 -0.20
C LYS A 135 15.52 30.95 -1.40
N LYS A 136 15.55 29.62 -1.38
CA LYS A 136 15.73 28.83 -2.60
C LYS A 136 14.49 29.14 -3.44
N ASN A 137 14.65 30.02 -4.42
CA ASN A 137 13.72 30.12 -5.53
C ASN A 137 13.62 28.72 -6.12
N LEU A 138 12.55 28.02 -5.74
CA LEU A 138 12.13 26.78 -6.35
C LEU A 138 11.68 27.18 -7.76
N VAL A 139 12.66 27.30 -8.67
CA VAL A 139 12.41 27.43 -10.09
C VAL A 139 11.68 26.15 -10.45
N LEU A 140 10.36 26.28 -10.61
CA LEU A 140 9.49 25.25 -11.14
C LEU A 140 10.01 24.99 -12.55
N ALA A 141 10.83 23.95 -12.70
CA ALA A 141 11.37 23.57 -13.99
C ALA A 141 10.18 23.37 -14.94
N PRO A 142 10.25 23.89 -16.17
CA PRO A 142 9.20 23.68 -17.15
C PRO A 142 9.03 22.17 -17.34
N MET A 143 7.80 21.69 -17.16
CA MET A 143 7.44 20.29 -17.40
C MET A 143 7.93 19.89 -18.80
N PRO A 144 8.78 18.87 -18.93
CA PRO A 144 9.17 18.36 -20.23
C PRO A 144 7.91 17.91 -20.98
N LYS A 145 7.74 18.42 -22.21
CA LYS A 145 6.57 18.19 -23.09
C LYS A 145 6.47 16.75 -23.62
N GLU A 146 7.31 15.84 -23.14
CA GLU A 146 7.36 14.46 -23.58
C GLU A 146 7.11 13.58 -22.37
N PHE A 147 5.83 13.25 -22.18
CA PHE A 147 5.35 12.34 -21.15
C PHE A 147 5.76 10.92 -21.52
N THR A 148 7.06 10.63 -21.47
CA THR A 148 7.55 9.26 -21.50
C THR A 148 7.17 8.68 -20.15
N ILE A 149 6.09 7.91 -20.12
CA ILE A 149 5.70 7.10 -18.97
C ILE A 149 6.82 6.07 -18.78
N LEU A 150 7.90 6.47 -18.11
CA LEU A 150 8.77 5.57 -17.41
C LEU A 150 7.89 4.94 -16.35
N SER A 151 7.26 3.84 -16.74
CA SER A 151 6.44 2.99 -15.89
C SER A 151 7.37 2.50 -14.78
N SER A 152 7.50 3.31 -13.72
CA SER A 152 8.14 2.90 -12.49
C SER A 152 7.37 1.68 -12.04
N THR A 153 8.00 0.52 -12.14
CA THR A 153 7.43 -0.80 -11.82
C THR A 153 7.03 -0.92 -10.36
N ARG A 154 7.38 0.07 -9.53
CA ARG A 154 7.02 0.15 -8.13
C ARG A 154 5.62 0.71 -7.99
N VAL A 155 4.64 -0.17 -7.77
CA VAL A 155 3.33 0.25 -7.29
C VAL A 155 3.48 0.66 -5.84
N TYR A 156 3.10 1.90 -5.55
CA TYR A 156 3.11 2.40 -4.20
C TYR A 156 1.89 1.91 -3.45
N GLU A 157 2.13 1.33 -2.29
CA GLU A 157 1.08 0.92 -1.37
C GLU A 157 0.44 2.15 -0.71
N VAL A 158 -0.85 2.05 -0.40
CA VAL A 158 -1.58 3.10 0.33
C VAL A 158 -0.91 3.41 1.67
N ASN A 159 -0.27 2.43 2.29
CA ASN A 159 0.46 2.61 3.53
C ASN A 159 1.63 3.60 3.42
N GLU A 160 2.42 3.50 2.34
CA GLU A 160 3.51 4.43 2.05
C GLU A 160 2.96 5.84 1.74
N MET A 161 1.80 5.94 1.10
CA MET A 161 1.14 7.23 0.86
C MET A 161 0.71 7.91 2.15
N CYS A 162 0.14 7.15 3.10
CA CYS A 162 -0.27 7.69 4.39
C CYS A 162 0.92 8.25 5.17
N SER A 163 2.10 7.60 5.11
CA SER A 163 3.30 8.09 5.78
C SER A 163 3.82 9.40 5.17
N VAL A 164 3.71 9.57 3.85
CA VAL A 164 4.13 10.79 3.14
C VAL A 164 3.19 11.96 3.44
N PHE A 165 1.87 11.74 3.45
CA PHE A 165 0.90 12.84 3.61
C PHE A 165 0.55 13.17 5.07
N LEU A 166 0.35 12.16 5.92
CA LEU A 166 -0.10 12.34 7.31
C LEU A 166 1.02 12.09 8.33
N GLY A 167 2.22 11.71 7.87
CA GLY A 167 3.34 11.34 8.73
C GLY A 167 3.14 9.99 9.43
N THR A 168 4.05 9.68 10.34
CA THR A 168 4.09 8.38 11.05
C THR A 168 2.83 8.10 11.87
N LYS A 169 2.21 9.12 12.44
CA LYS A 169 0.99 8.95 13.25
C LYS A 169 -0.23 8.60 12.40
N GLY A 170 -0.37 9.20 11.23
CA GLY A 170 -1.42 8.85 10.29
C GLY A 170 -1.24 7.45 9.70
N GLN A 171 0.01 7.07 9.41
CA GLN A 171 0.33 5.71 9.00
C GLN A 171 -0.10 4.68 10.06
N GLN A 172 0.28 4.90 11.33
CA GLN A 172 -0.12 4.02 12.43
C GLN A 172 -1.65 3.91 12.55
N ALA A 173 -2.37 5.01 12.43
CA ALA A 173 -3.83 5.00 12.48
C ALA A 173 -4.46 4.21 11.33
N TRP A 174 -3.92 4.35 10.11
CA TRP A 174 -4.34 3.58 8.93
C TRP A 174 -4.09 2.08 9.10
N GLU A 175 -2.87 1.70 9.51
CA GLU A 175 -2.51 0.32 9.78
C GLU A 175 -3.43 -0.30 10.84
N MET A 176 -3.72 0.42 11.93
CA MET A 176 -4.66 -0.04 12.96
C MET A 176 -6.08 -0.22 12.44
N SER A 177 -6.55 0.66 11.54
CA SER A 177 -7.87 0.53 10.92
C SER A 177 -7.97 -0.75 10.09
N ILE A 178 -6.97 -1.02 9.25
CA ILE A 178 -6.92 -2.24 8.43
C ILE A 178 -6.82 -3.50 9.30
N LEU A 179 -6.02 -3.46 10.38
CA LEU A 179 -5.92 -4.58 11.32
C LEU A 179 -7.27 -4.88 11.97
N LEU A 180 -8.00 -3.84 12.40
CA LEU A 180 -9.32 -3.99 12.99
C LEU A 180 -10.33 -4.58 11.98
N GLU A 181 -10.31 -4.09 10.74
CA GLU A 181 -11.17 -4.59 9.66
C GLU A 181 -10.91 -6.07 9.36
N VAL A 182 -9.64 -6.46 9.20
CA VAL A 182 -9.26 -7.86 8.94
C VAL A 182 -9.63 -8.75 10.12
N TYR A 183 -9.41 -8.30 11.35
CA TYR A 183 -9.80 -9.05 12.55
C TYR A 183 -11.31 -9.25 12.64
N ALA A 184 -12.10 -8.22 12.35
CA ALA A 184 -13.56 -8.31 12.32
C ALA A 184 -14.04 -9.28 11.25
N CYS A 185 -13.44 -9.26 10.05
CA CYS A 185 -13.76 -10.21 8.98
C CYS A 185 -13.44 -11.65 9.38
N LEU A 186 -12.28 -11.87 10.00
CA LEU A 186 -11.89 -13.20 10.50
C LEU A 186 -12.88 -13.71 11.57
N TRP A 187 -13.26 -12.86 12.51
CA TRP A 187 -14.24 -13.18 13.53
C TRP A 187 -15.59 -13.58 12.92
N LEU A 188 -16.12 -12.77 12.00
CA LEU A 188 -17.38 -13.04 11.33
C LEU A 188 -17.32 -14.35 10.54
N TYR A 189 -16.20 -14.64 9.89
CA TYR A 189 -16.01 -15.88 9.17
C TYR A 189 -16.06 -17.10 10.11
N CYS A 190 -15.39 -17.03 11.27
CA CYS A 190 -15.45 -18.08 12.29
C CYS A 190 -16.88 -18.34 12.77
N VAL A 191 -17.64 -17.26 13.06
CA VAL A 191 -19.05 -17.38 13.50
C VAL A 191 -19.93 -17.99 12.42
N MET A 192 -19.80 -17.54 11.15
CA MET A 192 -20.59 -18.06 10.04
C MET A 192 -20.30 -19.54 9.75
N MET A 193 -19.03 -19.95 9.82
CA MET A 193 -18.66 -21.35 9.67
C MET A 193 -19.16 -22.20 10.84
N ALA A 194 -19.03 -21.70 12.08
CA ALA A 194 -19.45 -22.44 13.27
C ALA A 194 -20.97 -22.66 13.29
N THR A 195 -21.74 -21.63 12.93
CA THR A 195 -23.20 -21.73 12.79
C THR A 195 -23.60 -22.69 11.68
N THR A 196 -22.95 -22.62 10.51
CA THR A 196 -23.21 -23.55 9.41
C THR A 196 -22.91 -25.00 9.78
N LEU A 197 -21.77 -25.26 10.44
CA LEU A 197 -21.40 -26.61 10.88
C LEU A 197 -22.33 -27.15 11.97
N LEU A 198 -22.80 -26.29 12.87
CA LEU A 198 -23.77 -26.68 13.90
C LEU A 198 -25.09 -27.20 13.28
N GLU A 199 -25.57 -26.54 12.23
CA GLU A 199 -26.83 -26.89 11.56
C GLU A 199 -26.66 -28.10 10.61
N VAL A 200 -25.51 -28.25 9.97
CA VAL A 200 -25.27 -29.27 8.94
C VAL A 200 -24.69 -30.57 9.50
N VAL A 201 -23.82 -30.51 10.52
CA VAL A 201 -23.05 -31.67 10.98
C VAL A 201 -23.59 -32.17 12.34
N PRO A 202 -24.32 -33.31 12.37
CA PRO A 202 -24.74 -33.92 13.62
C PRO A 202 -23.54 -34.59 14.31
N ILE A 203 -23.34 -34.28 15.59
CA ILE A 203 -22.30 -34.90 16.43
C ILE A 203 -22.94 -36.06 17.20
N PRO A 204 -22.44 -37.30 17.09
CA PRO A 204 -22.97 -38.41 17.88
C PRO A 204 -22.76 -38.13 19.38
N GLY A 205 -23.84 -38.13 20.16
CA GLY A 205 -23.82 -37.92 21.61
C GLY A 205 -24.04 -36.48 22.09
N LEU A 206 -24.05 -35.49 21.19
CA LEU A 206 -24.52 -34.13 21.49
C LEU A 206 -25.73 -33.83 20.58
N SER A 207 -26.80 -33.25 21.13
CA SER A 207 -27.89 -32.70 20.30
C SER A 207 -27.29 -31.65 19.36
N ALA A 208 -27.25 -31.99 18.07
CA ALA A 208 -26.71 -31.19 16.96
C ALA A 208 -27.51 -31.52 15.69
N GLY A 209 -27.46 -30.67 14.67
CA GLY A 209 -28.29 -30.80 13.48
C GLY A 209 -29.64 -30.09 13.59
N GLN A 210 -30.72 -30.67 13.03
CA GLN A 210 -32.02 -29.99 12.84
C GLN A 210 -32.67 -29.46 14.14
N ASP A 211 -32.30 -29.99 15.30
CA ASP A 211 -32.81 -29.55 16.61
C ASP A 211 -32.15 -28.25 17.10
N CYS A 212 -30.97 -27.90 16.57
CA CYS A 212 -30.22 -26.70 16.92
C CYS A 212 -30.29 -25.68 15.77
N LYS A 213 -31.40 -24.94 15.66
CA LYS A 213 -31.49 -23.80 14.72
C LYS A 213 -30.80 -22.58 15.30
N ALA A 214 -29.85 -21.98 14.58
CA ALA A 214 -29.13 -20.79 15.03
C ALA A 214 -30.06 -19.56 15.22
N SER A 215 -31.25 -19.59 14.62
CA SER A 215 -32.25 -18.52 14.70
C SER A 215 -33.07 -18.48 16.01
N SER A 216 -33.02 -19.50 16.87
CA SER A 216 -33.79 -19.50 18.12
C SER A 216 -33.06 -18.75 19.24
N VAL A 217 -33.75 -17.80 19.88
CA VAL A 217 -33.22 -16.93 20.96
C VAL A 217 -32.82 -17.71 22.22
N ILE A 218 -33.41 -18.90 22.43
CA ILE A 218 -33.13 -19.76 23.59
C ILE A 218 -32.48 -21.03 23.08
N LEU A 219 -31.15 -21.09 23.17
CA LEU A 219 -30.38 -22.25 22.74
C LEU A 219 -30.25 -23.23 23.91
N SER A 220 -30.55 -24.51 23.69
CA SER A 220 -30.32 -25.56 24.68
C SER A 220 -28.84 -25.63 25.07
N SER A 221 -28.52 -25.95 26.32
CA SER A 221 -27.14 -26.02 26.82
C SER A 221 -26.27 -26.96 25.98
N SER A 222 -26.83 -28.06 25.47
CA SER A 222 -26.14 -29.00 24.57
C SER A 222 -25.76 -28.36 23.22
N CYS A 223 -26.67 -27.60 22.61
CA CYS A 223 -26.41 -26.87 21.36
C CYS A 223 -25.37 -25.78 21.57
N GLN A 224 -25.38 -25.11 22.73
CA GLN A 224 -24.38 -24.10 23.08
C GLN A 224 -22.98 -24.70 23.22
N THR A 225 -22.83 -25.86 23.85
CA THR A 225 -21.55 -26.57 23.93
C THR A 225 -21.04 -26.99 22.54
N ALA A 226 -21.93 -27.50 21.68
CA ALA A 226 -21.57 -27.86 20.30
C ALA A 226 -21.12 -26.63 19.48
N TYR A 227 -21.78 -25.48 19.65
CA TYR A 227 -21.39 -24.22 19.00
C TYR A 227 -19.98 -23.77 19.43
N TRP A 228 -19.70 -23.74 20.73
CA TRP A 228 -18.37 -23.36 21.24
C TRP A 228 -17.28 -24.33 20.77
N LEU A 229 -17.58 -25.62 20.71
CA LEU A 229 -16.65 -26.64 20.21
C LEU A 229 -16.28 -26.37 18.75
N TRP A 230 -17.27 -26.15 17.88
CA TRP A 230 -17.02 -25.83 16.47
C TRP A 230 -16.27 -24.50 16.30
N LEU A 231 -16.61 -23.50 17.11
CA LEU A 231 -15.92 -22.21 17.09
C LEU A 231 -14.44 -22.36 17.47
N ILE A 232 -14.10 -23.18 18.46
CA ILE A 232 -12.71 -23.49 18.83
C ILE A 232 -12.00 -24.25 17.69
N VAL A 233 -12.64 -25.27 17.12
CA VAL A 233 -12.06 -26.05 16.01
C VAL A 233 -11.76 -25.14 14.82
N ILE A 234 -12.70 -24.28 14.42
CA ILE A 234 -12.50 -23.34 13.31
C ILE A 234 -11.42 -22.31 13.64
N ALA A 235 -11.41 -21.77 14.85
CA ALA A 235 -10.37 -20.82 15.27
C ALA A 235 -8.97 -21.47 15.23
N LEU A 236 -8.84 -22.71 15.69
CA LEU A 236 -7.59 -23.47 15.63
C LEU A 236 -7.16 -23.83 14.21
N LEU A 237 -8.07 -23.86 13.23
CA LEU A 237 -7.73 -24.09 11.83
C LEU A 237 -7.40 -22.77 11.11
N MET A 238 -8.22 -21.74 11.29
CA MET A 238 -8.12 -20.47 10.59
C MET A 238 -6.94 -19.63 11.09
N VAL A 239 -6.74 -19.50 12.40
CA VAL A 239 -5.68 -18.64 12.96
C VAL A 239 -4.28 -19.10 12.50
N PRO A 240 -3.91 -20.38 12.57
CA PRO A 240 -2.62 -20.84 12.03
C PRO A 240 -2.52 -20.71 10.51
N GLY A 241 -3.63 -20.88 9.78
CA GLY A 241 -3.70 -20.64 8.34
C GLY A 241 -3.30 -19.20 7.99
N CYS A 242 -3.94 -18.22 8.65
CA CYS A 242 -3.60 -16.81 8.48
C CYS A 242 -2.15 -16.50 8.88
N ILE A 243 -1.64 -17.08 9.98
CA ILE A 243 -0.26 -16.86 10.42
C ILE A 243 0.74 -17.44 9.40
N LYS A 244 0.44 -18.59 8.80
CA LYS A 244 1.29 -19.20 7.78
C LYS A 244 1.33 -18.33 6.52
N ASP A 245 0.18 -17.88 6.06
CA ASP A 245 0.09 -17.00 4.88
C ASP A 245 0.84 -15.68 5.12
N LEU A 246 0.73 -15.11 6.33
CA LEU A 246 1.52 -13.93 6.72
C LEU A 246 3.03 -14.16 6.63
N LYS A 247 3.52 -15.34 7.06
CA LYS A 247 4.95 -15.67 6.94
C LYS A 247 5.36 -15.82 5.48
N ASP A 248 4.54 -16.48 4.67
CA ASP A 248 4.79 -16.67 3.24
C ASP A 248 4.75 -15.34 2.46
N MET A 249 4.09 -14.30 2.99
CA MET A 249 4.10 -12.94 2.44
C MET A 249 5.30 -12.09 2.89
N VAL A 250 5.89 -12.36 4.06
CA VAL A 250 7.05 -11.59 4.57
C VAL A 250 8.37 -12.09 3.96
N VAL A 251 8.48 -13.39 3.67
CA VAL A 251 9.71 -14.00 3.10
C VAL A 251 10.07 -13.49 1.68
N PRO A 252 9.13 -13.23 0.75
CA PRO A 252 9.46 -12.71 -0.57
C PRO A 252 10.00 -11.27 -0.55
N THR A 253 9.54 -10.45 0.41
CA THR A 253 9.87 -9.02 0.48
C THR A 253 11.31 -8.78 0.93
N SER A 254 11.85 -9.63 1.82
CA SER A 254 13.27 -9.56 2.21
C SER A 254 14.23 -9.96 1.09
N LEU A 255 13.81 -10.87 0.19
CA LEU A 255 14.57 -11.25 -1.01
C LEU A 255 14.56 -10.17 -2.10
N SER A 256 13.49 -9.38 -2.22
CA SER A 256 13.47 -8.24 -3.17
C SER A 256 14.34 -7.07 -2.72
N CYS A 257 14.40 -6.78 -1.41
CA CYS A 257 15.28 -5.71 -0.90
C CYS A 257 16.77 -6.06 -1.02
N ALA A 258 17.14 -7.36 -0.95
CA ALA A 258 18.53 -7.80 -1.07
C ALA A 258 19.09 -7.71 -2.52
N SER A 259 18.24 -7.56 -3.55
CA SER A 259 18.71 -7.39 -4.94
C SER A 259 18.96 -5.94 -5.36
N THR A 260 18.52 -4.95 -4.56
CA THR A 260 18.72 -3.52 -4.87
C THR A 260 20.04 -2.93 -4.37
N ASP A 261 20.85 -3.69 -3.62
CA ASP A 261 22.19 -3.25 -3.17
C ASP A 261 23.31 -3.60 -4.17
N VAL A 262 22.95 -4.10 -5.36
CA VAL A 262 23.90 -4.38 -6.46
C VAL A 262 23.43 -3.69 -7.72
N LEU A 263 23.49 -2.35 -7.76
CA LEU A 263 23.65 -1.54 -8.98
C LEU A 263 23.95 -0.07 -8.62
#